data_AF-A0A8X7Z6G1-F1
#
_entry.id   AF-A0A8X7Z6G1-F1
#
_cell.length_a   1.000
_cell.length_b   1.000
_cell.length_c   1.000
_cell.angle_alpha   90.00
_cell.angle_beta   90.00
_cell.angle_gamma   90.00
#
_symmetry.space_group_name_H-M   'P 1'
#
loop_
_entity.id
_entity.type
_entity.pdbx_description
1 polymer ?
#
loop_
_entity_poly.entity_id
_entity_poly.type
_entity_poly.pdbx_seq_one_letter_code
_entity_poly.pdbx_strand_id
1 'polypeptide(L)'
;MLQMHNPFRYIAVGNEVHPGDANARYVLPAMQNMHDAIVSANLQGQIKVSTAIDTTLLGISYPPSRGSFEVVVQDGQYGYQNLFDALLDALYAALEKAGATNLNIAVSESGWSSEGGNAATVGNAGTFYRNLINHVKQGTPRRSGRAIETYLFAMFDENLKAAGVEQHFGLFLPDRQPKYHLTFGRWKK
;
A
#
# COMPACT_ATOMS: atom_id res chain seq x y z
N MET A 1 29.23 -10.24 -21.90
CA MET A 1 27.75 -10.22 -21.95
C MET A 1 27.27 -9.19 -20.95
N LEU A 2 26.61 -8.12 -21.40
CA LEU A 2 25.92 -7.20 -20.49
C LEU A 2 24.66 -7.91 -19.99
N GLN A 3 24.60 -8.24 -18.69
CA GLN A 3 23.32 -8.58 -18.07
C GLN A 3 22.46 -7.31 -18.12
N MET A 4 21.43 -7.32 -18.97
CA MET A 4 20.36 -6.31 -18.86
C MET A 4 19.71 -6.50 -17.49
N HIS A 5 19.81 -5.48 -16.64
CA HIS A 5 19.14 -5.46 -15.36
C HIS A 5 17.63 -5.45 -15.59
N ASN A 6 16.92 -6.46 -15.08
CA ASN A 6 15.46 -6.48 -15.12
C ASN A 6 14.91 -5.61 -13.98
N PRO A 7 14.24 -4.47 -14.26
CA PRO A 7 13.74 -3.58 -13.23
C PRO A 7 12.41 -4.06 -12.63
N PHE A 8 11.75 -5.08 -13.23
CA PHE A 8 10.46 -5.57 -12.75
C PHE A 8 10.63 -6.35 -11.45
N ARG A 9 9.86 -5.97 -10.41
CA ARG A 9 9.83 -6.65 -9.10
C ARG A 9 8.57 -7.47 -8.85
N TYR A 10 7.42 -6.95 -9.28
CA TYR A 10 6.12 -7.52 -8.98
C TYR A 10 5.22 -7.55 -10.22
N ILE A 11 4.38 -8.57 -10.31
CA ILE A 11 3.17 -8.57 -11.14
C ILE A 11 1.99 -8.72 -10.19
N ALA A 12 1.15 -7.68 -10.09
CA ALA A 12 -0.13 -7.74 -9.39
C ALA A 12 -1.20 -8.25 -10.37
N VAL A 13 -1.72 -9.45 -10.15
CA VAL A 13 -2.74 -10.08 -10.98
C VAL A 13 -4.10 -9.82 -10.33
N GLY A 14 -4.74 -8.74 -10.78
CA GLY A 14 -5.97 -8.22 -10.19
C GLY A 14 -5.71 -7.08 -9.21
N ASN A 15 -6.64 -6.13 -9.19
CA ASN A 15 -6.65 -4.98 -8.29
C ASN A 15 -8.01 -4.94 -7.60
N GLU A 16 -8.02 -5.08 -6.28
CA GLU A 16 -9.22 -4.96 -5.43
C GLU A 16 -10.37 -5.90 -5.86
N VAL A 17 -10.03 -7.11 -6.31
CA VAL A 17 -11.03 -8.12 -6.69
C VAL A 17 -11.60 -8.76 -5.43
N HIS A 18 -12.89 -8.56 -5.17
CA HIS A 18 -13.57 -9.13 -3.99
C HIS A 18 -13.99 -10.58 -4.23
N PRO A 19 -14.04 -11.44 -3.19
CA PRO A 19 -14.52 -12.82 -3.31
C PRO A 19 -15.94 -12.96 -3.87
N GLY A 20 -16.78 -11.93 -3.72
CA GLY A 20 -18.13 -11.88 -4.29
C GLY A 20 -18.17 -11.52 -5.77
N ASP A 21 -17.07 -11.06 -6.36
CA ASP A 21 -17.02 -10.62 -7.74
C ASP A 21 -17.05 -11.81 -8.70
N ALA A 22 -17.71 -11.62 -9.85
CA ALA A 22 -17.73 -12.62 -10.92
C ALA A 22 -16.32 -12.98 -11.44
N ASN A 23 -15.35 -12.08 -11.26
CA ASN A 23 -13.98 -12.24 -11.70
C ASN A 23 -13.06 -12.91 -10.66
N ALA A 24 -13.50 -13.05 -9.41
CA ALA A 24 -12.68 -13.63 -8.33
C ALA A 24 -12.16 -15.02 -8.67
N ARG A 25 -12.99 -15.83 -9.32
CA ARG A 25 -12.68 -17.20 -9.78
C ARG A 25 -11.50 -17.28 -10.76
N TYR A 26 -11.10 -16.18 -11.39
CA TYR A 26 -10.02 -16.15 -12.38
C TYR A 26 -8.67 -15.73 -11.80
N VAL A 27 -8.63 -15.15 -10.59
CA VAL A 27 -7.40 -14.60 -10.01
C VAL A 27 -6.35 -15.69 -9.80
N LEU A 28 -6.70 -16.78 -9.11
CA LEU A 28 -5.74 -17.87 -8.84
C LEU A 28 -5.22 -18.56 -10.11
N PRO A 29 -6.08 -18.99 -11.08
CA PRO A 29 -5.58 -19.54 -12.34
C PRO A 29 -4.69 -18.57 -13.12
N ALA A 30 -5.01 -17.27 -13.14
CA ALA A 30 -4.19 -16.27 -13.80
C ALA A 30 -2.82 -16.10 -13.10
N MET A 31 -2.79 -16.08 -11.77
CA MET A 31 -1.54 -16.04 -11.00
C MET A 31 -0.65 -17.26 -11.27
N GLN A 32 -1.24 -18.46 -11.32
CA GLN A 32 -0.52 -19.70 -11.62
C GLN A 32 0.11 -19.63 -13.03
N ASN A 33 -0.68 -19.26 -14.04
CA ASN A 33 -0.19 -19.11 -15.41
C ASN A 33 0.94 -18.08 -15.52
N MET A 34 0.82 -16.95 -14.82
CA MET A 34 1.86 -15.92 -14.79
C MET A 34 3.14 -16.40 -14.10
N HIS A 35 3.00 -17.11 -12.98
CA HIS A 35 4.12 -17.70 -12.26
C HIS A 35 4.86 -18.72 -13.13
N ASP A 36 4.13 -19.60 -13.81
CA ASP A 36 4.72 -20.61 -14.68
C ASP A 36 5.47 -19.99 -15.86
N ALA A 37 4.91 -18.92 -16.45
CA ALA A 37 5.59 -18.15 -17.48
C ALA A 37 6.90 -17.52 -16.96
N ILE A 38 6.88 -16.91 -15.77
CA ILE A 38 8.07 -16.34 -15.12
C ILE A 38 9.13 -17.40 -14.83
N VAL A 39 8.72 -18.57 -14.32
CA VAL A 39 9.62 -19.71 -14.06
C VAL A 39 10.23 -20.22 -15.35
N SER A 40 9.44 -20.35 -16.42
CA SER A 40 9.93 -20.80 -17.73
C SER A 40 10.98 -19.85 -18.32
N ALA A 41 10.90 -18.56 -17.99
CA ALA A 41 11.87 -17.53 -18.35
C ALA A 41 13.06 -17.43 -17.38
N ASN A 42 13.11 -18.25 -16.32
CA ASN A 42 14.10 -18.20 -15.24
C ASN A 42 14.15 -16.85 -14.51
N LEU A 43 12.99 -16.21 -14.31
CA LEU A 43 12.85 -14.89 -13.69
C LEU A 43 12.22 -14.95 -12.28
N GLN A 44 11.92 -16.13 -11.75
CA GLN A 44 11.24 -16.33 -10.45
C GLN A 44 11.99 -15.76 -9.24
N GLY A 45 13.32 -15.63 -9.32
CA GLY A 45 14.12 -14.97 -8.29
C GLY A 45 14.08 -13.44 -8.34
N GLN A 46 13.55 -12.87 -9.43
CA GLN A 46 13.56 -11.43 -9.72
C GLN A 46 12.13 -10.84 -9.72
N ILE A 47 11.18 -11.53 -10.34
CA ILE A 47 9.78 -11.10 -10.46
C ILE A 47 8.90 -12.00 -9.58
N LYS A 48 8.15 -11.39 -8.67
CA LYS A 48 7.17 -12.07 -7.83
C LYS A 48 5.75 -11.83 -8.34
N VAL A 49 4.93 -12.87 -8.37
CA VAL A 49 3.49 -12.75 -8.68
C VAL A 49 2.71 -12.59 -7.38
N SER A 50 1.81 -11.62 -7.34
CA SER A 50 0.92 -11.34 -6.21
C SER A 50 -0.45 -10.87 -6.71
N THR A 51 -1.37 -10.52 -5.80
CA THR A 51 -2.60 -9.78 -6.08
C THR A 51 -2.64 -8.54 -5.19
N ALA A 52 -3.27 -7.45 -5.65
CA ALA A 52 -3.55 -6.29 -4.82
C ALA A 52 -4.96 -6.43 -4.22
N ILE A 53 -5.08 -6.14 -2.93
CA ILE A 53 -6.33 -6.19 -2.17
C ILE A 53 -6.51 -4.87 -1.43
N ASP A 54 -7.76 -4.47 -1.23
CA ASP A 54 -8.10 -3.33 -0.40
C ASP A 54 -8.42 -3.76 1.05
N THR A 55 -8.46 -2.80 1.96
CA THR A 55 -8.64 -3.08 3.39
C THR A 55 -10.07 -3.47 3.78
N THR A 56 -11.07 -3.30 2.91
CA THR A 56 -12.46 -3.68 3.20
C THR A 56 -12.67 -5.21 3.23
N LEU A 57 -11.69 -5.97 2.73
CA LEU A 57 -11.65 -7.44 2.92
C LEU A 57 -11.38 -7.85 4.37
N LEU A 58 -10.97 -6.93 5.26
CA LEU A 58 -10.89 -7.18 6.70
C LEU A 58 -12.29 -7.16 7.32
N GLY A 59 -12.76 -8.31 7.81
CA GLY A 59 -14.08 -8.42 8.44
C GLY A 59 -14.22 -7.70 9.79
N ILE A 60 -13.14 -7.52 10.55
CA ILE A 60 -13.12 -6.81 11.84
C ILE A 60 -11.86 -5.93 11.91
N SER A 61 -12.04 -4.60 12.05
CA SER A 61 -10.96 -3.60 12.07
C SER A 61 -11.08 -2.54 13.19
N TYR A 62 -11.98 -2.73 14.18
CA TYR A 62 -12.46 -1.73 15.17
C TYR A 62 -12.21 -2.19 16.63
N PRO A 63 -11.87 -1.32 17.66
CA PRO A 63 -12.39 0.05 17.92
C PRO A 63 -11.61 1.36 17.58
N PRO A 64 -12.24 2.31 16.83
CA PRO A 64 -12.05 3.80 16.86
C PRO A 64 -12.77 4.78 17.83
N SER A 65 -13.57 4.41 18.85
CA SER A 65 -14.51 5.39 19.45
C SER A 65 -14.05 6.42 20.51
N ARG A 66 -12.76 6.64 20.87
CA ARG A 66 -12.43 7.64 21.93
C ARG A 66 -11.05 8.31 21.83
N GLY A 67 -10.93 9.38 21.05
CA GLY A 67 -9.67 10.12 20.84
C GLY A 67 -9.11 10.88 22.05
N SER A 68 -7.80 10.75 22.24
CA SER A 68 -6.88 11.54 23.10
C SER A 68 -5.48 11.46 22.45
N PHE A 69 -4.55 12.35 22.80
CA PHE A 69 -3.16 12.34 22.31
C PHE A 69 -2.31 11.22 22.96
N GLU A 70 -2.75 9.96 22.86
CA GLU A 70 -2.05 8.74 23.29
C GLU A 70 -2.43 7.57 22.36
N VAL A 71 -1.80 6.40 22.51
CA VAL A 71 -2.06 5.16 21.75
C VAL A 71 -3.52 5.06 21.28
N VAL A 72 -3.71 5.08 19.96
CA VAL A 72 -5.02 5.06 19.30
C VAL A 72 -5.70 3.70 19.49
N VAL A 73 -4.92 2.61 19.52
CA VAL A 73 -5.39 1.25 19.80
C VAL A 73 -4.34 0.49 20.60
N GLN A 74 -4.72 -0.13 21.72
CA GLN A 74 -3.88 -1.07 22.46
C GLN A 74 -4.36 -2.51 22.19
N ASP A 75 -3.50 -3.34 21.59
CA ASP A 75 -3.71 -4.77 21.34
C ASP A 75 -2.70 -5.58 22.16
N GLY A 76 -3.08 -5.98 23.38
CA GLY A 76 -2.18 -6.65 24.31
C GLY A 76 -0.95 -5.78 24.62
N GLN A 77 0.23 -6.23 24.19
CA GLN A 77 1.49 -5.49 24.35
C GLN A 77 1.77 -4.47 23.23
N TYR A 78 0.97 -4.47 22.16
CA TYR A 78 1.19 -3.61 20.99
C TYR A 78 0.33 -2.35 21.07
N GLY A 79 0.97 -1.20 21.17
CA GLY A 79 0.30 0.11 21.09
C GLY A 79 0.43 0.71 19.70
N TYR A 80 -0.70 0.93 19.02
CA TYR A 80 -0.77 1.59 17.72
C TYR A 80 -1.05 3.07 17.88
N GLN A 81 -0.18 3.90 17.33
CA GLN A 81 -0.31 5.37 17.39
C GLN A 81 -0.89 5.98 16.10
N ASN A 82 -1.07 5.15 15.06
CA ASN A 82 -1.63 5.57 13.78
C ASN A 82 -2.43 4.41 13.15
N LEU A 83 -3.37 4.75 12.28
CA LEU A 83 -4.25 3.78 11.62
C LEU A 83 -3.51 2.93 10.59
N PHE A 84 -2.44 3.45 9.98
CA PHE A 84 -1.65 2.75 8.98
C PHE A 84 -1.03 1.46 9.56
N ASP A 85 -0.42 1.56 10.75
CA ASP A 85 0.14 0.39 11.44
C ASP A 85 -0.94 -0.61 11.85
N ALA A 86 -2.06 -0.11 12.37
CA ALA A 86 -3.16 -0.97 12.82
C ALA A 86 -3.75 -1.78 11.66
N LEU A 87 -3.95 -1.15 10.49
CA LEU A 87 -4.46 -1.84 9.30
C LEU A 87 -3.46 -2.86 8.76
N LEU A 88 -2.17 -2.50 8.71
CA LEU A 88 -1.13 -3.39 8.20
C LEU A 88 -0.94 -4.62 9.10
N ASP A 89 -0.89 -4.41 10.42
CA ASP A 89 -0.76 -5.52 11.37
C ASP A 89 -2.04 -6.37 11.46
N ALA A 90 -3.22 -5.79 11.25
CA ALA A 90 -4.46 -6.56 11.10
C ALA A 90 -4.40 -7.49 9.87
N LEU A 91 -3.86 -7.01 8.74
CA LEU A 91 -3.69 -7.84 7.55
C LEU A 91 -2.64 -8.95 7.79
N TYR A 92 -1.54 -8.64 8.46
CA TYR A 92 -0.58 -9.67 8.87
C TYR A 92 -1.20 -10.71 9.81
N ALA A 93 -2.01 -10.30 10.79
CA ALA A 93 -2.71 -11.23 11.68
C ALA A 93 -3.70 -12.13 10.92
N ALA A 94 -4.38 -11.60 9.89
CA ALA A 94 -5.23 -12.40 9.01
C ALA A 94 -4.42 -13.44 8.21
N LEU A 95 -3.26 -13.06 7.66
CA LEU A 95 -2.35 -13.99 6.99
C LEU A 95 -1.82 -15.07 7.95
N GLU A 96 -1.45 -14.71 9.17
CA GLU A 96 -1.02 -15.66 10.22
C GLU A 96 -2.14 -16.67 10.52
N LYS A 97 -3.39 -16.21 10.67
CA LYS A 97 -4.55 -17.07 10.89
C LYS A 97 -4.84 -18.00 9.72
N ALA A 98 -4.54 -17.57 8.50
CA ALA A 98 -4.65 -18.38 7.28
C ALA A 98 -3.45 -19.34 7.06
N GLY A 99 -2.48 -19.37 7.97
CA GLY A 99 -1.28 -20.22 7.87
C GLY A 99 -0.17 -19.65 6.98
N ALA A 100 -0.30 -18.40 6.52
CA ALA A 100 0.63 -17.72 5.61
C ALA A 100 1.64 -16.82 6.35
N THR A 101 2.25 -17.34 7.41
CA THR A 101 3.12 -16.59 8.35
C THR A 101 4.40 -16.03 7.71
N ASN A 102 4.83 -16.58 6.57
CA ASN A 102 6.06 -16.19 5.87
C ASN A 102 5.85 -15.14 4.76
N LEU A 103 4.61 -14.69 4.53
CA LEU A 103 4.32 -13.67 3.53
C LEU A 103 4.66 -12.27 4.04
N ASN A 104 5.29 -11.48 3.18
CA ASN A 104 5.50 -10.05 3.40
C ASN A 104 4.44 -9.27 2.62
N ILE A 105 3.96 -8.18 3.20
CA ILE A 105 3.03 -7.25 2.57
C ILE A 105 3.82 -6.05 2.03
N ALA A 106 3.56 -5.70 0.78
CA ALA A 106 3.88 -4.38 0.24
C ALA A 106 2.59 -3.57 0.22
N VAL A 107 2.65 -2.32 0.69
CA VAL A 107 1.52 -1.39 0.59
C VAL A 107 1.53 -0.82 -0.82
N SER A 108 0.69 -1.36 -1.70
CA SER A 108 0.68 -1.02 -3.13
C SER A 108 0.07 0.35 -3.42
N GLU A 109 -0.77 0.88 -2.52
CA GLU A 109 -1.35 2.22 -2.64
C GLU A 109 -1.59 2.82 -1.26
N SER A 110 -1.16 4.07 -1.05
CA SER A 110 -1.52 4.86 0.12
C SER A 110 -1.39 6.35 -0.20
N GLY A 111 -2.43 7.12 0.09
CA GLY A 111 -2.50 8.53 -0.31
C GLY A 111 -3.53 9.33 0.47
N TRP A 112 -3.48 10.64 0.29
CA TRP A 112 -4.43 11.57 0.88
C TRP A 112 -4.74 12.69 -0.12
N SER A 113 -6.01 12.85 -0.45
CA SER A 113 -6.44 13.83 -1.44
C SER A 113 -6.26 15.27 -0.95
N SER A 114 -5.88 16.18 -1.84
CA SER A 114 -5.68 17.59 -1.49
C SER A 114 -6.92 18.46 -1.59
N GLU A 115 -8.01 17.96 -2.17
CA GLU A 115 -9.24 18.70 -2.45
C GLU A 115 -10.43 17.74 -2.62
N GLY A 116 -11.65 18.27 -2.72
CA GLY A 116 -12.84 17.50 -3.07
C GLY A 116 -13.59 16.88 -1.89
N GLY A 117 -13.13 17.13 -0.65
CA GLY A 117 -13.78 16.69 0.57
C GLY A 117 -13.33 17.47 1.81
N ASN A 118 -14.08 17.35 2.91
CA ASN A 118 -13.89 18.19 4.10
C ASN A 118 -12.49 18.09 4.74
N ALA A 119 -11.88 16.90 4.74
CA ALA A 119 -10.52 16.69 5.26
C ALA A 119 -9.44 16.69 4.17
N ALA A 120 -9.84 16.83 2.91
CA ALA A 120 -8.96 16.84 1.75
C ALA A 120 -8.47 18.27 1.53
N THR A 121 -7.29 18.56 2.09
CA THR A 121 -6.62 19.86 1.96
C THR A 121 -5.16 19.64 1.61
N VAL A 122 -4.55 20.57 0.88
CA VAL A 122 -3.10 20.54 0.56
C VAL A 122 -2.25 20.39 1.83
N GLY A 123 -2.65 21.04 2.93
CA GLY A 123 -1.97 20.97 4.22
C GLY A 123 -2.01 19.57 4.86
N ASN A 124 -3.20 18.94 4.88
CA ASN A 124 -3.36 17.58 5.39
C ASN A 124 -2.64 16.57 4.52
N ALA A 125 -2.81 16.65 3.20
CA ALA A 125 -2.18 15.74 2.25
C ALA A 125 -0.64 15.80 2.35
N GLY A 126 -0.06 17.00 2.33
CA GLY A 126 1.38 17.18 2.50
C GLY A 126 1.89 16.62 3.84
N THR A 127 1.11 16.75 4.91
CA THR A 127 1.46 16.19 6.23
C THR A 127 1.41 14.67 6.23
N PHE A 128 0.36 14.09 5.65
CA PHE A 128 0.23 12.65 5.48
C PHE A 128 1.42 12.06 4.73
N TYR A 129 1.76 12.58 3.54
CA TYR A 129 2.86 12.04 2.73
C TYR A 129 4.22 12.17 3.44
N ARG A 130 4.52 13.32 4.07
CA ARG A 130 5.77 13.49 4.83
C ARG A 130 5.88 12.51 5.99
N ASN A 131 4.80 12.33 6.74
CA ASN A 131 4.78 11.41 7.89
C ASN A 131 4.90 9.96 7.41
N LEU A 132 4.17 9.56 6.37
CA LEU A 132 4.24 8.22 5.81
C LEU A 132 5.66 7.90 5.32
N ILE A 133 6.28 8.78 4.52
CA ILE A 133 7.66 8.58 4.02
C ILE A 133 8.68 8.40 5.17
N ASN A 134 8.49 9.11 6.28
CA ASN A 134 9.36 8.98 7.44
C ASN A 134 9.06 7.74 8.28
N HIS A 135 7.78 7.36 8.37
CA HIS A 135 7.29 6.26 9.18
C HIS A 135 7.66 4.89 8.61
N VAL A 136 7.48 4.68 7.30
CA VAL A 136 7.65 3.37 6.65
C VAL A 136 9.04 2.76 6.80
N LYS A 137 10.03 3.54 7.24
CA LYS A 137 11.39 3.08 7.54
C LYS A 137 11.48 2.23 8.82
N GLN A 138 10.50 2.36 9.72
CA GLN A 138 10.56 1.83 11.09
C GLN A 138 9.86 0.47 11.23
N GLY A 139 8.89 0.16 10.36
CA GLY A 139 8.01 -0.99 10.49
C GLY A 139 6.79 -0.70 11.37
N THR A 140 6.08 -1.75 11.75
CA THR A 140 4.88 -1.69 12.61
C THR A 140 5.18 -2.18 14.02
N PRO A 141 4.29 -2.00 15.01
CA PRO A 141 4.45 -2.55 16.36
C PRO A 141 4.72 -4.07 16.38
N ARG A 142 4.03 -4.89 15.56
CA ARG A 142 4.26 -6.34 15.52
C ARG A 142 5.46 -6.73 14.66
N ARG A 143 5.97 -5.85 13.80
CA ARG A 143 7.07 -6.09 12.85
C ARG A 143 8.06 -4.92 12.81
N SER A 144 8.61 -4.62 13.98
CA SER A 144 9.56 -3.51 14.15
C SER A 144 10.90 -3.77 13.46
N GLY A 145 11.57 -2.69 13.06
CA GLY A 145 12.91 -2.74 12.47
C GLY A 145 12.96 -3.21 11.01
N ARG A 146 11.80 -3.38 10.35
CA ARG A 146 11.70 -3.73 8.93
C ARG A 146 10.99 -2.63 8.17
N ALA A 147 11.66 -2.07 7.16
CA ALA A 147 11.04 -1.09 6.30
C ALA A 147 9.87 -1.71 5.53
N ILE A 148 8.79 -0.95 5.38
CA ILE A 148 7.57 -1.33 4.68
C ILE A 148 7.68 -0.81 3.26
N GLU A 149 7.76 -1.70 2.28
CA GLU A 149 7.70 -1.29 0.87
C GLU A 149 6.33 -0.66 0.61
N THR A 150 6.33 0.63 0.26
CA THR A 150 5.13 1.46 0.20
C THR A 150 5.16 2.30 -1.06
N TYR A 151 4.07 2.26 -1.81
CA TYR A 151 3.86 3.03 -3.03
C TYR A 151 2.85 4.14 -2.75
N LEU A 152 3.26 5.39 -3.00
CA LEU A 152 2.41 6.54 -2.77
C LEU A 152 1.42 6.69 -3.93
N PHE A 153 0.14 6.76 -3.58
CA PHE A 153 -0.92 7.06 -4.53
C PHE A 153 -1.20 8.58 -4.52
N ALA A 154 -1.08 9.31 -5.63
CA ALA A 154 -0.53 8.92 -6.94
C ALA A 154 0.43 9.98 -7.47
N MET A 155 1.10 9.73 -8.59
CA MET A 155 2.06 10.72 -9.13
C MET A 155 1.38 12.03 -9.54
N PHE A 156 0.24 11.96 -10.24
CA PHE A 156 -0.45 13.14 -10.79
C PHE A 156 -1.90 13.18 -10.35
N ASP A 157 -2.48 14.38 -10.35
CA ASP A 157 -3.93 14.56 -10.30
C ASP A 157 -4.56 14.00 -11.58
N GLU A 158 -5.65 13.25 -11.43
CA GLU A 158 -6.29 12.48 -12.51
C GLU A 158 -7.68 13.03 -12.82
N ASN A 159 -7.74 14.02 -13.71
CA ASN A 159 -8.97 14.76 -14.03
C ASN A 159 -10.09 13.95 -14.69
N LEU A 160 -9.82 12.74 -15.18
CA LEU A 160 -10.82 11.82 -15.73
C LEU A 160 -11.44 10.88 -14.68
N LYS A 161 -10.98 10.94 -13.42
CA LYS A 161 -11.61 10.22 -12.30
C LYS A 161 -12.95 10.85 -11.92
N ALA A 162 -13.73 10.13 -11.11
CA ALA A 162 -14.98 10.63 -10.55
C ALA A 162 -14.77 11.99 -9.84
N ALA A 163 -15.70 12.92 -10.03
CA ALA A 163 -15.59 14.25 -9.45
C ALA A 163 -15.53 14.19 -7.91
N GLY A 164 -14.67 15.01 -7.32
CA GLY A 164 -14.39 15.02 -5.87
C GLY A 164 -12.98 14.54 -5.56
N VAL A 165 -12.79 13.86 -4.43
CA VAL A 165 -11.46 13.52 -3.91
C VAL A 165 -10.57 12.72 -4.88
N GLU A 166 -11.16 11.88 -5.72
CA GLU A 166 -10.46 10.99 -6.66
C GLU A 166 -9.61 11.74 -7.69
N GLN A 167 -9.92 13.01 -7.98
CA GLN A 167 -9.20 13.82 -8.95
C GLN A 167 -7.92 14.45 -8.36
N HIS A 168 -7.71 14.39 -7.03
CA HIS A 168 -6.76 15.26 -6.34
C HIS A 168 -5.72 14.53 -5.45
N PHE A 169 -5.46 13.25 -5.72
CA PHE A 169 -4.45 12.44 -5.02
C PHE A 169 -3.00 12.65 -5.50
N GLY A 170 -2.78 13.46 -6.53
CA GLY A 170 -1.47 13.69 -7.12
C GLY A 170 -0.47 14.29 -6.15
N LEU A 171 0.78 13.83 -6.23
CA LEU A 171 1.95 14.50 -5.67
C LEU A 171 2.39 15.70 -6.52
N PHE A 172 2.03 15.66 -7.81
CA PHE A 172 2.31 16.69 -8.80
C PHE A 172 1.01 17.08 -9.53
N LEU A 173 0.97 18.32 -10.00
CA LEU A 173 -0.02 18.74 -11.00
C LEU A 173 0.34 18.14 -12.38
N PRO A 174 -0.63 18.08 -13.33
CA PRO A 174 -0.36 17.55 -14.68
C PRO A 174 0.76 18.29 -15.44
N ASP A 175 1.02 19.56 -15.08
CA ASP A 175 2.11 20.38 -15.61
C ASP A 175 3.48 20.08 -14.95
N ARG A 176 3.53 19.06 -14.09
CA ARG A 176 4.71 18.56 -13.34
C ARG A 176 5.15 19.46 -12.19
N GLN A 177 4.40 20.50 -11.84
CA GLN A 177 4.69 21.27 -10.64
C GLN A 177 4.41 20.41 -9.39
N PRO A 178 5.35 20.34 -8.43
CA PRO A 178 5.12 19.60 -7.20
C PRO A 178 4.06 20.29 -6.34
N LYS A 179 3.10 19.51 -5.83
CA LYS A 179 2.09 20.02 -4.88
C LYS A 179 2.63 20.12 -3.46
N TYR A 180 3.67 19.34 -3.14
CA TYR A 180 4.24 19.25 -1.80
C TYR A 180 5.76 19.22 -1.86
N HIS A 181 6.40 19.82 -0.85
CA HIS A 181 7.83 19.68 -0.64
C HIS A 181 8.13 18.34 0.06
N LEU A 182 8.42 17.30 -0.72
CA LEU A 182 8.71 15.94 -0.24
C LEU A 182 10.16 15.57 -0.51
N THR A 183 10.76 14.83 0.42
CA THR A 183 12.07 14.20 0.23
C THR A 183 11.89 12.70 0.14
N PHE A 184 11.94 12.17 -1.08
CA PHE A 184 12.00 10.73 -1.31
C PHE A 184 13.37 10.19 -0.90
N GLY A 185 13.43 8.92 -0.46
CA GLY A 185 14.69 8.29 -0.06
C GLY A 185 15.76 8.39 -1.14
N ARG A 186 17.04 8.45 -0.74
CA ARG A 186 18.15 8.48 -1.71
C ARG A 186 18.21 7.14 -2.45
N TRP A 187 18.24 7.21 -3.78
CA TRP A 187 18.61 6.08 -4.62
C TRP A 187 19.98 5.56 -4.21
N LYS A 188 20.05 4.33 -3.68
CA LYS A 188 21.33 3.61 -3.61
C LYS A 188 21.62 3.15 -5.04
N LYS A 189 22.61 3.79 -5.67
CA LYS A 189 23.19 3.33 -6.94
C LYS A 189 23.86 1.97 -6.74
#